data_AF-A0A820I1Z9-F1
#
_entry.id   AF-A0A820I1Z9-F1
#
_cell.length_a   1.000
_cell.length_b   1.000
_cell.length_c   1.000
_cell.angle_alpha   90.00
_cell.angle_beta   90.00
_cell.angle_gamma   90.00
#
_symmetry.space_group_name_H-M   'P 1'
#
loop_
_entity.id
_entity.type
_entity.pdbx_description
1 polymer ?
#
loop_
_entity_poly.entity_id
_entity_poly.type
_entity_poly.pdbx_seq_one_letter_code
_entity_poly.pdbx_strand_id
1 'polypeptide(L)'
;STTTEHSSVLSSSSNNSPKSSITTTTSNKRKLILFWRYANRTCRVLLYTNIKNEFIRYGGKSPVHSHLPDPSASEIRNLREAMRRRTENETTPPQQIAEQEVRQALLTAEALAVLPGINNMGMVII
;
A
#
# COMPACT_ATOMS: atom_id res chain seq x y z
N SER A 1 33.39 10.92 26.99
CA SER A 1 33.06 11.25 25.60
C SER A 1 32.02 10.27 25.10
N THR A 2 30.77 10.72 25.03
CA THR A 2 29.56 9.95 24.70
C THR A 2 29.23 10.17 23.23
N THR A 3 29.17 9.10 22.44
CA THR A 3 28.73 9.14 21.03
C THR A 3 27.24 8.83 20.95
N THR A 4 26.49 9.80 20.43
CA THR A 4 25.05 9.78 20.17
C THR A 4 24.73 8.96 18.92
N GLU A 5 23.92 7.91 19.07
CA GLU A 5 23.33 7.18 17.95
C GLU A 5 22.04 7.89 17.48
N HIS A 6 22.02 8.32 16.21
CA HIS A 6 20.81 8.81 15.55
C HIS A 6 20.04 7.63 14.95
N SER A 7 19.03 7.13 15.66
CA SER A 7 18.03 6.24 15.07
C SER A 7 17.08 7.05 14.18
N SER A 8 17.12 6.78 12.88
CA SER A 8 16.16 7.30 11.91
C SER A 8 14.93 6.40 11.89
N VAL A 9 13.81 6.91 12.41
CA VAL A 9 12.50 6.25 12.35
C VAL A 9 11.96 6.37 10.92
N LEU A 10 11.94 5.26 10.19
CA LEU A 10 11.26 5.13 8.91
C LEU A 10 9.75 5.09 9.14
N SER A 11 9.10 6.25 9.03
CA SER A 11 7.64 6.37 9.03
C SER A 11 7.03 5.70 7.79
N SER A 12 6.49 4.50 7.98
CA SER A 12 5.67 3.76 7.01
C SER A 12 4.25 4.34 6.95
N SER A 13 4.11 5.52 6.32
CA SER A 13 2.80 6.11 6.06
C SER A 13 2.07 5.34 4.95
N SER A 14 0.96 4.70 5.32
CA SER A 14 -0.06 4.13 4.43
C SER A 14 -0.50 5.16 3.39
N ASN A 15 -0.24 4.90 2.10
CA ASN A 15 -0.48 5.86 1.00
C ASN A 15 -1.69 5.52 0.12
N ASN A 16 -2.58 4.63 0.54
CA ASN A 16 -3.75 4.22 -0.27
C ASN A 16 -5.03 4.99 0.07
N SER A 17 -4.93 6.22 0.59
CA SER A 17 -6.08 7.12 0.71
C SER A 17 -6.09 8.11 -0.47
N PRO A 18 -7.27 8.45 -1.03
CA PRO A 18 -7.36 9.43 -2.09
C PRO A 18 -6.80 10.77 -1.57
N LYS A 19 -5.86 11.36 -2.30
CA LYS A 19 -5.13 12.54 -1.81
C LYS A 19 -5.97 13.81 -1.84
N SER A 20 -6.97 13.88 -2.71
CA SER A 20 -8.09 14.81 -2.64
C SER A 20 -9.09 14.53 -3.78
N SER A 21 -10.27 15.15 -3.69
CA SER A 21 -11.31 15.11 -4.72
C SER A 21 -11.28 16.39 -5.57
N ILE A 22 -11.47 16.25 -6.88
CA ILE A 22 -11.63 17.39 -7.80
C ILE A 22 -13.01 17.28 -8.45
N THR A 23 -13.75 18.39 -8.46
CA THR A 23 -15.03 18.49 -9.18
C THR A 23 -14.76 19.11 -10.55
N THR A 24 -14.89 18.33 -11.62
CA THR A 24 -14.77 18.84 -12.99
C THR A 24 -16.16 19.04 -13.60
N THR A 25 -16.43 20.27 -14.01
CA THR A 25 -17.68 20.69 -14.68
C THR A 25 -17.51 20.55 -16.20
N THR A 26 -17.97 19.44 -16.75
CA THR A 26 -18.26 19.31 -18.19
C THR A 26 -19.75 19.04 -18.33
N SER A 27 -20.50 20.05 -18.81
CA SER A 27 -21.91 19.98 -19.24
C SER A 27 -22.87 19.15 -18.36
N ASN A 28 -23.55 19.84 -17.45
CA ASN A 28 -24.78 19.44 -16.73
C ASN A 28 -24.79 18.18 -15.83
N LYS A 29 -23.64 17.56 -15.52
CA LYS A 29 -23.51 16.62 -14.39
C LYS A 29 -22.18 16.85 -13.67
N ARG A 30 -22.23 17.30 -12.40
CA ARG A 30 -21.02 17.37 -11.54
C ARG A 30 -20.52 15.94 -11.31
N LYS A 31 -19.43 15.55 -11.97
CA LYS A 31 -18.78 14.26 -11.71
C LYS A 31 -17.66 14.49 -10.70
N LEU A 32 -17.79 13.87 -9.54
CA LEU A 32 -16.73 13.82 -8.54
C LEU A 32 -15.66 12.84 -9.02
N ILE A 33 -14.42 13.33 -9.12
CA ILE A 33 -13.25 12.55 -9.52
C ILE A 33 -12.29 12.48 -8.34
N LEU A 34 -11.80 11.27 -8.07
CA LEU A 34 -10.72 11.01 -7.13
C LEU A 34 -9.42 10.88 -7.92
N PHE A 35 -8.31 11.31 -7.33
CA PHE A 35 -7.00 11.03 -7.89
C PHE A 35 -6.08 10.34 -6.89
N TRP A 36 -5.24 9.46 -7.44
CA TRP A 36 -4.29 8.63 -6.72
C TRP A 36 -2.91 8.87 -7.29
N ARG A 37 -1.91 8.90 -6.41
CA ARG A 37 -0.51 8.99 -6.81
C ARG A 37 0.16 7.66 -6.56
N TYR A 38 0.99 7.23 -7.50
CA TYR A 38 1.77 6.02 -7.33
C TYR A 38 2.70 6.12 -6.10
N ALA A 39 2.90 5.00 -5.40
CA ALA A 39 3.68 4.97 -4.15
C ALA A 39 5.15 5.36 -4.37
N ASN A 40 5.73 4.99 -5.52
CA ASN A 40 7.05 5.46 -5.90
C ASN A 40 7.01 6.98 -6.15
N ARG A 41 7.66 7.75 -5.27
CA ARG A 41 7.64 9.22 -5.31
C ARG A 41 8.28 9.79 -6.58
N THR A 42 9.18 9.05 -7.23
CA THR A 42 9.78 9.48 -8.51
C THR A 42 8.81 9.37 -9.67
N CYS A 43 7.79 8.50 -9.56
CA CYS A 43 6.70 8.39 -10.51
C CYS A 43 5.74 9.57 -10.36
N ARG A 44 5.55 10.33 -11.44
CA ARG A 44 4.68 11.52 -11.50
C ARG A 44 3.32 11.24 -12.16
N VAL A 45 3.01 9.97 -12.42
CA VAL A 45 1.72 9.53 -12.94
C VAL A 45 0.65 9.67 -11.85
N LEU A 46 -0.49 10.22 -12.25
CA LEU A 46 -1.70 10.28 -11.46
C LEU A 46 -2.75 9.35 -12.09
N LEU A 47 -3.40 8.55 -11.26
CA LEU A 47 -4.55 7.72 -11.63
C LEU A 47 -5.82 8.47 -11.25
N TYR A 48 -6.73 8.66 -12.20
CA TYR A 48 -8.04 9.26 -11.93
C TYR A 48 -9.11 8.17 -11.91
N THR A 49 -9.91 8.14 -10.85
CA THR A 49 -11.07 7.24 -10.72
C THR A 49 -12.32 8.04 -10.42
N ASN A 50 -13.49 7.44 -10.64
CA ASN A 50 -14.72 7.99 -10.06
C ASN A 50 -14.83 7.62 -8.57
N ILE A 51 -15.93 8.06 -7.94
CA ILE A 51 -16.26 7.75 -6.54
C ILE A 51 -16.54 6.26 -6.28
N LYS A 52 -16.79 5.46 -7.32
CA LYS A 52 -16.92 4.00 -7.24
C LYS A 52 -15.58 3.28 -7.47
N ASN A 53 -14.47 4.02 -7.50
CA ASN A 53 -13.12 3.53 -7.81
C ASN A 53 -12.97 2.92 -9.21
N GLU A 54 -13.87 3.24 -10.14
CA GLU A 54 -13.74 2.82 -11.54
C GLU A 54 -12.70 3.71 -12.24
N PHE A 55 -11.81 3.07 -13.01
CA PHE A 55 -10.78 3.75 -13.78
C PHE A 55 -11.38 4.74 -14.79
N ILE A 56 -10.82 5.96 -14.84
CA ILE A 56 -11.16 6.96 -15.85
C ILE A 56 -9.99 7.14 -16.82
N ARG A 57 -8.83 7.54 -16.30
CA ARG A 57 -7.63 7.82 -17.10
C ARG A 57 -6.37 7.95 -16.22
N TYR A 58 -5.21 7.90 -16.87
CA TYR A 58 -3.96 8.43 -16.33
C TYR A 58 -3.79 9.92 -16.63
N GLY A 59 -3.01 10.62 -15.83
CA GLY A 59 -2.57 11.99 -16.08
C GLY A 59 -1.40 12.40 -15.20
N GLY A 60 -1.25 13.70 -14.93
CA GLY A 60 -0.08 14.26 -14.22
C GLY A 60 0.88 14.98 -15.17
N LYS A 61 2.09 15.31 -14.69
CA LYS A 61 3.12 15.97 -15.52
C LYS A 61 3.66 15.06 -16.63
N SER A 62 3.62 13.75 -16.40
CA SER A 62 3.90 12.72 -17.38
C SER A 62 2.90 11.59 -17.17
N PRO A 63 2.19 11.13 -18.21
CA PRO A 63 1.27 9.99 -18.11
C PRO A 63 2.00 8.64 -18.21
N VAL A 64 3.33 8.63 -18.37
CA VAL A 64 4.14 7.42 -18.55
C VAL A 64 4.85 7.05 -17.24
N HIS A 65 4.75 5.78 -16.86
CA HIS A 65 5.47 5.24 -15.72
C HIS A 65 6.98 5.21 -16.00
N SER A 66 7.78 5.72 -15.07
CA SER A 66 9.25 5.73 -15.17
C SER A 66 9.90 4.49 -14.55
N HIS A 67 9.13 3.43 -14.35
CA HIS A 67 9.55 2.22 -13.65
C HIS A 67 8.71 1.04 -14.15
N LEU A 68 9.24 -0.17 -13.94
CA LEU A 68 8.50 -1.39 -14.17
C LEU A 68 7.49 -1.64 -13.04
N PRO A 69 6.41 -2.40 -13.30
CA PRO A 69 5.57 -2.94 -12.26
C PRO A 69 6.39 -3.77 -11.26
N ASP A 70 6.06 -3.66 -9.98
CA ASP A 70 6.65 -4.47 -8.90
C ASP A 70 5.55 -5.40 -8.35
N PRO A 71 5.39 -6.61 -8.93
CA PRO A 71 4.37 -7.54 -8.51
C PRO A 71 4.60 -8.02 -7.07
N SER A 72 5.84 -8.25 -6.66
CA SER A 72 6.19 -8.73 -5.32
C SER A 72 5.77 -7.74 -4.23
N ALA A 73 5.97 -6.43 -4.44
CA ALA A 73 5.44 -5.42 -3.52
C ALA A 73 3.91 -5.44 -3.43
N SER A 74 3.21 -5.74 -4.52
CA SER A 74 1.75 -5.86 -4.52
C SER A 74 1.26 -7.10 -3.78
N GLU A 75 1.96 -8.23 -3.91
CA GLU A 75 1.68 -9.49 -3.21
C GLU A 75 1.84 -9.32 -1.69
N ILE A 76 2.95 -8.74 -1.25
CA ILE A 76 3.21 -8.46 0.18
C ILE A 76 2.15 -7.52 0.76
N ARG A 77 1.74 -6.51 -0.01
CA ARG A 77 0.67 -5.59 0.42
C ARG A 77 -0.66 -6.32 0.59
N ASN A 78 -1.01 -7.21 -0.34
CA ASN A 78 -2.23 -7.99 -0.28
C ASN A 78 -2.20 -8.95 0.93
N LEU A 79 -1.08 -9.61 1.19
CA LEU A 79 -0.88 -10.44 2.37
C LEU A 79 -1.07 -9.64 3.66
N ARG A 80 -0.43 -8.46 3.79
CA ARG A 80 -0.57 -7.61 4.98
C ARG A 80 -2.01 -7.14 5.20
N GLU A 81 -2.72 -6.84 4.12
CA GLU A 81 -4.12 -6.45 4.19
C GLU A 81 -5.01 -7.62 4.63
N ALA A 82 -4.77 -8.83 4.14
CA ALA A 82 -5.47 -10.04 4.58
C ALA A 82 -5.24 -10.32 6.07
N MET A 83 -3.98 -10.28 6.51
CA MET A 83 -3.62 -10.44 7.93
C MET A 83 -4.29 -9.38 8.80
N ARG A 84 -4.28 -8.11 8.38
CA ARG A 84 -4.92 -7.00 9.13
C ARG A 84 -6.42 -7.25 9.26
N ARG A 85 -7.10 -7.54 8.15
CA ARG A 85 -8.55 -7.80 8.15
C ARG A 85 -8.92 -8.95 9.08
N ARG A 86 -8.15 -10.04 9.10
CA ARG A 86 -8.42 -11.15 10.01
C ARG A 86 -8.14 -10.78 11.46
N THR A 87 -7.04 -10.07 11.72
CA THR A 87 -6.70 -9.60 13.09
C THR A 87 -7.78 -8.68 13.66
N GLU A 88 -8.41 -7.86 12.82
CA GLU A 88 -9.50 -6.95 13.24
C GLU A 88 -10.84 -7.67 13.46
N ASN A 89 -11.08 -8.81 12.79
CA ASN A 89 -12.39 -9.48 12.78
C ASN A 89 -12.43 -10.81 13.54
N GLU A 90 -11.27 -11.40 13.86
CA GLU A 90 -11.16 -12.69 14.52
C GLU A 90 -10.47 -12.56 15.88
N THR A 91 -10.80 -13.48 16.79
CA THR A 91 -10.13 -13.59 18.10
C THR A 91 -8.84 -14.43 18.04
N THR A 92 -8.46 -14.90 16.86
CA THR A 92 -7.25 -15.70 16.64
C THR A 92 -6.00 -14.87 16.94
N PRO A 93 -5.00 -15.41 17.66
CA PRO A 93 -3.75 -14.68 17.90
C PRO A 93 -3.08 -14.21 16.60
N PRO A 94 -2.56 -12.97 16.54
CA PRO A 94 -1.97 -12.41 15.32
C PRO A 94 -0.85 -13.26 14.73
N GLN A 95 -0.07 -13.94 15.56
CA GLN A 95 0.98 -14.86 15.10
C GLN A 95 0.40 -16.06 14.33
N GLN A 96 -0.69 -16.66 14.82
CA GLN A 96 -1.33 -17.79 14.14
C GLN A 96 -1.98 -17.34 12.82
N ILE A 97 -2.57 -16.15 12.78
CA ILE A 97 -3.06 -15.55 11.55
C ILE A 97 -1.90 -15.37 10.56
N ALA A 98 -0.78 -14.80 11.01
CA ALA A 98 0.39 -14.58 10.15
C ALA A 98 0.90 -15.89 9.53
N GLU A 99 1.08 -16.93 10.34
CA GLU A 99 1.55 -18.23 9.85
C GLU A 99 0.57 -18.86 8.86
N GLN A 100 -0.74 -18.78 9.10
CA GLN A 100 -1.77 -19.28 8.19
C GLN A 100 -1.79 -18.52 6.87
N GLU A 101 -1.81 -17.19 6.92
CA GLU A 101 -1.88 -16.34 5.74
C GLU A 101 -0.61 -16.48 4.88
N VAL A 102 0.58 -16.55 5.49
CA VAL A 102 1.83 -16.78 4.75
C VAL A 102 1.83 -18.16 4.08
N ARG A 103 1.32 -19.21 4.75
CA ARG A 103 1.23 -20.56 4.15
C ARG A 103 0.23 -20.64 3.01
N GLN A 104 -0.87 -19.88 3.09
CA GLN A 104 -1.89 -19.85 2.04
C GLN A 104 -1.50 -18.93 0.88
N ALA A 105 -0.70 -17.90 1.15
CA ALA A 105 -0.23 -16.98 0.13
C ALA A 105 0.78 -17.71 -0.78
N LEU A 106 0.36 -17.96 -2.02
CA LEU A 106 1.22 -18.47 -3.09
C LEU A 106 2.16 -17.35 -3.57
N LEU A 107 3.08 -16.91 -2.69
CA LEU A 107 3.99 -15.80 -2.93
C LEU A 107 5.12 -16.19 -3.88
N THR A 108 5.56 -15.21 -4.67
CA THR A 108 6.79 -15.32 -5.46
C THR A 108 8.02 -15.43 -4.55
N ALA A 109 9.12 -16.00 -5.06
CA ALA A 109 10.38 -16.11 -4.31
C ALA A 109 10.91 -14.73 -3.93
N GLU A 110 10.77 -13.76 -4.81
CA GLU A 110 11.10 -12.35 -4.61
C GLU A 110 10.25 -11.73 -3.50
N ALA A 111 8.95 -12.04 -3.43
CA ALA A 111 8.09 -11.54 -2.35
C ALA A 111 8.45 -12.17 -0.99
N LEU A 112 8.77 -13.46 -0.95
CA LEU A 112 9.21 -14.15 0.26
C LEU A 112 10.51 -13.56 0.83
N ALA A 113 11.46 -13.19 -0.04
CA ALA A 113 12.74 -12.60 0.38
C ALA A 113 12.60 -11.24 1.09
N VAL A 114 11.48 -10.54 0.91
CA VAL A 114 11.21 -9.21 1.47
C VAL A 114 10.34 -9.28 2.73
N LEU A 115 9.79 -10.45 3.06
CA LEU A 115 9.09 -10.62 4.33
C LEU A 115 10.10 -10.53 5.49
N PRO A 116 9.84 -9.70 6.51
CA PRO A 116 10.66 -9.73 7.71
C PRO A 116 10.62 -11.15 8.26
N GLY A 117 11.79 -11.73 8.57
CA GLY A 117 11.85 -13.03 9.23
C GLY A 117 10.87 -13.06 10.41
N ILE A 118 10.13 -14.16 10.54
CA ILE A 118 9.01 -14.34 11.47
C ILE A 118 9.36 -13.94 12.92
N ASN A 119 10.65 -13.89 13.24
CA ASN A 119 11.24 -13.43 14.50
C ASN A 119 10.91 -11.97 14.89
N ASN A 120 10.45 -11.11 13.97
CA ASN A 120 10.16 -9.69 14.26
C ASN A 120 8.65 -9.35 14.40
N MET A 121 7.74 -10.32 14.22
CA MET A 121 6.29 -10.05 14.32
C MET A 121 5.74 -10.06 15.76
N GLY A 122 6.60 -10.29 16.76
CA GLY A 122 6.21 -10.33 18.18
C GLY A 122 6.25 -8.98 18.91
N MET A 123 6.70 -7.90 18.28
CA MET A 123 6.85 -6.61 18.97
C MET A 123 5.69 -5.67 18.65
N VAL A 124 4.50 -6.02 19.16
CA VAL A 124 3.45 -5.02 19.43
C VAL A 124 3.91 -4.29 20.71
N ILE A 125 4.55 -3.13 20.53
CA ILE A 125 4.74 -2.18 21.63
C ILE A 125 3.36 -1.58 21.88
N ILE A 126 2.75 -1.92 23.02
CA ILE A 126 1.58 -1.24 23.60
C ILE A 126 2.06 0.04 24.26
#